data_AF-A0A3C1FXY8-F1
#
_entry.id   AF-A0A3C1FXY8-F1
#
_cell.length_a   1.000
_cell.length_b   1.000
_cell.length_c   1.000
_cell.angle_alpha   90.00
_cell.angle_beta   90.00
_cell.angle_gamma   90.00
#
_symmetry.space_group_name_H-M   'P 1'
#
loop_
_entity.id
_entity.type
_entity.pdbx_description
1 polymer ?
#
loop_
_entity_poly.entity_id
_entity_poly.type
_entity_poly.pdbx_seq_one_letter_code
_entity_poly.pdbx_strand_id
1 'polypeptide(L)' 'HDKRFQASVMIGDEVKGMGWGKSKKEAEQEAAKNALEEINNKMPNDEAQMTNECQKNDRNLKE' A
#
# COMPACT_ATOMS: atom_id res chain seq x y z
N HIS A 1 15.22 -15.27 -19.70
CA HIS A 1 14.57 -15.74 -18.47
C HIS A 1 13.65 -14.62 -18.01
N ASP A 2 12.44 -14.52 -18.56
CA ASP A 2 11.50 -13.42 -18.29
C ASP A 2 10.16 -13.96 -17.77
N LYS A 3 10.24 -14.83 -16.75
CA LYS A 3 9.02 -15.31 -16.12
C LYS A 3 8.40 -14.16 -15.33
N ARG A 4 7.13 -13.87 -15.61
CA ARG A 4 6.30 -12.96 -14.85
C ARG A 4 5.30 -13.75 -14.03
N PHE A 5 5.04 -13.26 -12.83
CA PHE A 5 4.05 -13.82 -11.92
C PHE A 5 2.93 -12.82 -11.77
N GLN A 6 1.69 -13.32 -11.77
CA GLN A 6 0.50 -12.52 -11.48
C GLN A 6 -0.07 -12.97 -10.14
N ALA A 7 -0.55 -12.01 -9.35
CA ALA A 7 -1.33 -12.26 -8.14
C ALA A 7 -2.58 -11.38 -8.14
N SER A 8 -3.61 -11.83 -7.43
CA SER A 8 -4.88 -11.09 -7.26
C SER A 8 -5.37 -11.22 -5.82
N VAL A 9 -5.87 -10.11 -5.26
CA VAL A 9 -6.52 -10.06 -3.95
C VAL A 9 -8.04 -10.05 -4.17
N MET A 10 -8.73 -11.01 -3.55
CA MET A 10 -10.18 -11.16 -3.63
C MET A 10 -10.78 -11.00 -2.23
N ILE A 11 -11.83 -10.21 -2.11
CA ILE A 11 -12.61 -10.03 -0.88
C ILE A 11 -14.05 -10.42 -1.19
N GLY A 12 -14.52 -11.53 -0.62
CA GLY A 12 -15.77 -12.17 -1.04
C GLY A 12 -15.63 -12.70 -2.47
N ASP A 13 -16.54 -12.29 -3.36
CA ASP A 13 -16.54 -12.67 -4.78
C ASP A 13 -15.95 -11.57 -5.69
N GLU A 14 -15.42 -10.49 -5.13
CA GLU A 14 -14.90 -9.34 -5.88
C GLU A 14 -13.35 -9.28 -5.81
N VAL A 15 -12.71 -9.10 -6.97
CA VAL A 15 -11.27 -8.83 -7.04
C VAL A 15 -11.02 -7.36 -6.73
N LYS A 16 -10.28 -7.10 -5.66
CA LYS A 16 -9.95 -5.76 -5.17
C LYS A 16 -8.61 -5.25 -5.67
N GLY A 17 -7.67 -6.14 -6.01
CA GLY A 17 -6.38 -5.74 -6.55
C GLY A 17 -5.73 -6.85 -7.38
N MET A 18 -4.88 -6.45 -8.33
CA MET A 18 -4.06 -7.35 -9.14
C MET A 18 -2.63 -6.79 -9.22
N GLY A 19 -1.63 -7.66 -9.35
CA GLY A 19 -0.22 -7.27 -9.40
C GLY A 19 0.64 -8.24 -10.21
N TRP A 20 1.77 -7.75 -10.72
CA TRP A 20 2.67 -8.43 -11.64
C TRP A 20 4.15 -8.29 -11.29
N GLY A 21 4.73 -9.33 -10.71
CA GLY A 21 6.14 -9.36 -10.33
C GLY A 21 7.04 -10.19 -11.26
N LYS A 22 8.35 -9.99 -11.14
CA LYS A 22 9.39 -10.96 -11.58
C LYS A 22 9.49 -12.14 -10.61
N SER A 23 8.92 -12.01 -9.42
CA SER A 23 8.77 -13.06 -8.42
C SER A 23 7.33 -13.10 -7.88
N LYS A 24 6.94 -14.22 -7.26
CA LYS A 24 5.62 -14.35 -6.60
C LYS A 24 5.43 -13.30 -5.50
N LYS A 25 6.45 -13.06 -4.69
CA LYS A 25 6.44 -12.07 -3.61
C LYS A 25 6.18 -10.66 -4.13
N GLU A 26 6.84 -10.29 -5.23
CA GLU A 26 6.64 -8.97 -5.85
C GLU A 26 5.22 -8.83 -6.42
N ALA A 27 4.70 -9.86 -7.09
CA ALA A 27 3.34 -9.85 -7.61
C ALA A 27 2.29 -9.70 -6.50
N GLU A 28 2.47 -10.41 -5.39
CA GLU A 28 1.59 -10.36 -4.22
C GLU A 28 1.61 -8.99 -3.53
N GLN A 29 2.79 -8.41 -3.33
CA GLN A 29 2.94 -7.08 -2.76
C GLN A 29 2.28 -6.00 -3.62
N GLU A 30 2.44 -6.09 -4.94
CA GLU A 30 1.78 -5.17 -5.87
C GLU A 30 0.26 -5.35 -5.84
N ALA A 31 -0.25 -6.59 -5.82
CA ALA A 31 -1.68 -6.87 -5.72
C ALA A 31 -2.29 -6.34 -4.41
N ALA A 32 -1.57 -6.48 -3.28
CA ALA A 32 -1.99 -5.97 -1.98
C ALA A 32 -2.01 -4.44 -1.93
N LYS A 33 -0.98 -3.79 -2.49
CA LYS A 33 -0.93 -2.33 -2.61
C LYS A 33 -2.14 -1.81 -3.41
N ASN A 34 -2.39 -2.40 -4.58
CA ASN A 34 -3.48 -2.00 -5.45
C ASN A 34 -4.86 -2.22 -4.79
N ALA A 35 -5.02 -3.32 -4.04
CA ALA A 35 -6.23 -3.56 -3.28
C ALA A 35 -6.45 -2.53 -2.16
N LEU A 36 -5.39 -2.15 -1.44
CA LEU A 36 -5.49 -1.14 -0.38
C LEU A 36 -5.86 0.24 -0.94
N GLU A 37 -5.25 0.63 -2.05
CA GLU A 37 -5.59 1.88 -2.75
C GLU A 37 -7.06 1.88 -3.21
N GLU A 38 -7.54 0.76 -3.76
CA GLU A 38 -8.93 0.61 -4.20
C GLU A 38 -9.92 0.74 -3.04
N ILE A 39 -9.65 0.06 -1.93
CA ILE A 39 -10.48 0.10 -0.72
C ILE A 39 -10.52 1.51 -0.13
N ASN A 40 -9.36 2.18 -0.07
CA ASN A 40 -9.26 3.53 0.47
C ASN A 40 -9.91 4.58 -0.45
N ASN A 41 -9.87 4.38 -1.77
CA ASN A 41 -10.48 5.32 -2.74
C ASN A 41 -12.01 5.18 -2.82
N LYS A 42 -12.58 4.01 -2.52
CA LYS A 42 -14.04 3.80 -2.47
C LYS A 42 -14.69 4.38 -1.21
N MET A 43 -13.90 4.76 -0.21
CA MET A 43 -14.35 5.50 0.97
C MET A 43 -13.88 6.95 0.84
N PRO A 44 -14.72 7.95 0.51
CA PRO A 44 -14.36 9.33 0.79
C PRO A 44 -14.34 9.50 2.32
N ASN A 45 -13.20 9.23 2.95
CA ASN A 45 -13.01 9.52 4.37
C ASN A 45 -12.46 10.93 4.53
N ASP A 46 -13.32 11.84 5.00
CA ASP A 46 -12.94 13.03 5.77
C ASP A 46 -12.19 12.61 7.04
N GLU A 47 -10.97 12.06 6.96
CA GLU A 47 -10.03 11.91 8.11
C GLU A 47 -8.70 11.23 7.72
N ALA A 48 -7.94 11.86 6.83
CA ALA A 48 -6.51 11.55 6.68
C ALA A 48 -5.68 12.83 6.56
N GLN A 49 -5.94 13.78 7.46
CA GLN A 49 -4.99 14.83 7.82
C GLN A 49 -4.43 14.54 9.22
N MET A 50 -3.60 13.51 9.36
CA MET A 50 -2.58 13.48 10.41
C MET A 50 -1.38 12.71 9.90
N THR A 51 -0.14 13.16 9.99
CA THR A 51 0.48 14.48 10.17
C THR A 51 1.93 14.27 9.76
N ASN A 52 2.47 15.22 9.01
CA ASN A 52 3.87 15.62 8.88
C ASN A 52 4.91 14.86 9.74
N GLU A 53 5.88 14.25 9.06
CA GLU A 53 7.31 14.26 9.39
C GLU A 53 7.71 14.03 10.86
N CYS A 54 7.64 12.78 11.32
CA CYS A 54 8.41 12.36 12.49
C CYS A 54 9.86 12.06 12.08
N GLN A 55 10.70 13.09 11.98
CA GLN A 55 12.15 13.00 12.21
C GLN A 55 12.78 14.39 12.25
N LYS A 56 13.42 14.69 13.38
CA LYS A 56 14.32 15.84 13.71
C LYS A 56 13.65 17.04 14.39
N ASN A 57 13.23 16.85 15.64
CA ASN A 57 13.33 17.90 16.66
C ASN A 57 13.91 17.30 17.94
N ASP A 58 15.19 16.91 17.88
CA ASP A 58 16.01 16.71 19.08
C ASP A 58 17.14 17.74 19.05
N ARG A 59 17.30 18.43 20.19
CA ARG A 59 18.27 19.49 20.54
C ARG A 59 17.76 20.92 20.48
N ASN A 60 16.93 21.27 21.47
CA ASN A 60 17.20 22.49 22.24
C ASN A 60 16.74 22.33 23.69
N LEU A 61 17.66 22.02 24.61
CA LEU A 61 17.56 22.45 26.02
C LEU A 61 18.92 22.33 26.74
N LYS A 62 19.21 23.37 27.53
CA LYS A 62 20.28 23.61 28.51
C LYS A 62 21.51 24.33 27.95
N GLU A 63 21.93 25.50 28.43
CA GLU A 63 21.51 26.46 29.49
C GLU A 63 22.07 27.84 29.06
#